data_AF-A0A645AEW8-F1
#
_entry.id   AF-A0A645AEW8-F1
#
_cell.length_a   1.000
_cell.length_b   1.000
_cell.length_c   1.000
_cell.angle_alpha   90.00
_cell.angle_beta   90.00
_cell.angle_gamma   90.00
#
_symmetry.space_group_name_H-M   'P 1'
#
loop_
_entity.id
_entity.type
_entity.pdbx_description
1 polymer ?
#
loop_
_entity_poly.entity_id
_entity_poly.type
_entity_poly.pdbx_seq_one_letter_code
_entity_poly.pdbx_strand_id
1 'polypeptide(L)'
;MRVCPQSETKARHVMPNAKQHLIAGLAVGAVVNSAIQWLDRVDDPTKPFDWGELFVCSIAAGAAALLPDILEPADGPDHRKFFHSLTAAGLVAHAMSGKHTDNYSEPACRLLAALGMGYLSHIALDCTTPAAIDLV
;
A
#
# COMPACT_ATOMS: atom_id res chain seq x y z
N MET A 1 46.16 -16.93 -19.89
CA MET A 1 45.11 -16.73 -18.87
C MET A 1 44.85 -15.24 -18.74
N ARG A 2 43.68 -14.77 -19.15
CA ARG A 2 43.29 -13.36 -19.03
C ARG A 2 42.26 -13.29 -17.90
N VAL A 3 42.67 -12.76 -16.75
CA VAL A 3 41.77 -12.49 -15.63
C VAL A 3 40.98 -11.25 -15.99
N CYS A 4 39.68 -11.39 -16.19
CA CYS A 4 38.78 -10.25 -16.38
C CYS A 4 38.53 -9.65 -14.99
N PRO A 5 38.71 -8.32 -14.79
CA PRO A 5 38.39 -7.71 -13.50
C PRO A 5 36.88 -7.72 -13.33
N GLN A 6 36.39 -8.39 -12.28
CA GLN A 6 35.01 -8.23 -11.85
C GLN A 6 34.87 -6.82 -11.28
N SER A 7 34.20 -5.94 -12.02
CA SER A 7 33.74 -4.68 -11.48
C SER A 7 32.64 -4.98 -10.47
N GLU A 8 32.95 -4.88 -9.18
CA GLU A 8 31.98 -4.81 -8.10
C GLU A 8 31.19 -3.49 -8.22
N THR A 9 30.30 -3.40 -9.21
CA THR A 9 29.19 -2.45 -9.13
C THR A 9 28.20 -3.05 -8.15
N LYS A 10 28.27 -2.58 -6.90
CA LYS A 10 27.20 -2.70 -5.91
C LYS A 10 25.89 -2.26 -6.56
N ALA A 11 25.14 -3.21 -7.12
CA ALA A 11 23.87 -2.95 -7.76
C ALA A 11 23.00 -2.29 -6.69
N ARG A 12 22.69 -1.00 -6.86
CA ARG A 12 21.65 -0.38 -6.06
C ARG A 12 20.39 -1.18 -6.39
N HIS A 13 19.82 -1.83 -5.39
CA HIS A 13 18.49 -2.38 -5.49
C HIS A 13 17.54 -1.19 -5.72
N VAL A 14 17.20 -0.94 -6.98
CA VAL A 14 16.31 0.15 -7.39
C VAL A 14 14.94 -0.48 -7.54
N MET A 15 14.03 -0.16 -6.62
CA MET A 15 12.61 -0.51 -6.76
C MET A 15 12.03 0.27 -7.94
N PRO A 16 11.61 -0.40 -9.03
CA PRO A 16 10.98 0.28 -10.15
C PRO A 16 9.70 0.98 -9.69
N ASN A 17 9.44 2.20 -10.16
CA ASN A 17 8.18 2.92 -9.91
C ASN A 17 7.80 3.17 -8.43
N ALA A 18 8.69 2.92 -7.46
CA ALA A 18 8.41 3.15 -6.04
C ALA A 18 7.88 4.56 -5.74
N LYS A 19 8.34 5.58 -6.47
CA LYS A 19 7.80 6.94 -6.34
C LYS A 19 6.32 7.03 -6.69
N GLN A 20 5.88 6.34 -7.74
CA GLN A 20 4.48 6.34 -8.18
C GLN A 20 3.59 5.61 -7.16
N HIS A 21 4.01 4.42 -6.70
CA HIS A 21 3.30 3.67 -5.67
C HIS A 21 3.21 4.45 -4.34
N LEU A 22 4.31 5.09 -3.91
CA LEU A 22 4.31 5.94 -2.71
C LEU A 22 3.33 7.11 -2.85
N ILE A 23 3.37 7.85 -3.97
CA ILE A 23 2.47 8.98 -4.19
C ILE A 23 1.01 8.53 -4.23
N ALA A 24 0.72 7.42 -4.91
CA ALA A 24 -0.63 6.85 -4.96
C ALA A 24 -1.11 6.43 -3.58
N GLY A 25 -0.29 5.73 -2.80
CA GLY A 25 -0.62 5.34 -1.44
C GLY A 25 -0.87 6.54 -0.53
N LEU A 26 -0.02 7.58 -0.57
CA LEU A 26 -0.21 8.82 0.18
C LEU A 26 -1.55 9.48 -0.18
N ALA A 27 -1.85 9.59 -1.47
CA ALA A 27 -3.10 10.19 -1.96
C ALA A 27 -4.33 9.38 -1.55
N VAL A 28 -4.27 8.05 -1.66
CA VAL A 28 -5.36 7.15 -1.25
C VAL A 28 -5.60 7.24 0.25
N GLY A 29 -4.55 7.22 1.08
CA GLY A 29 -4.70 7.38 2.53
C GLY A 29 -5.35 8.71 2.91
N ALA A 30 -4.95 9.80 2.24
CA ALA A 30 -5.55 11.11 2.46
C ALA A 30 -7.04 11.12 2.08
N VAL A 31 -7.39 10.60 0.91
CA VAL A 31 -8.78 10.55 0.43
C VAL A 31 -9.65 9.66 1.31
N VAL A 32 -9.19 8.45 1.65
CA VAL A 32 -9.94 7.50 2.48
C VAL A 32 -10.20 8.07 3.86
N ASN A 33 -9.17 8.59 4.54
CA ASN A 33 -9.37 9.16 5.88
C ASN A 33 -10.23 10.43 5.83
N SER A 34 -10.03 11.30 4.84
CA SER A 34 -10.88 12.49 4.66
C SER A 34 -12.35 12.11 4.43
N ALA A 35 -12.62 11.06 3.65
CA ALA A 35 -13.97 10.57 3.42
C ALA A 35 -14.61 10.00 4.69
N ILE A 36 -13.87 9.22 5.48
CA ILE A 36 -14.35 8.70 6.77
C ILE A 36 -14.68 9.85 7.72
N GLN A 37 -13.75 10.79 7.90
CA GLN A 37 -13.98 11.96 8.77
C GLN A 37 -15.13 12.84 8.27
N TRP A 38 -15.31 12.95 6.95
CA TRP A 38 -16.47 13.64 6.38
C TRP A 38 -17.77 12.94 6.75
N LEU A 39 -17.84 11.61 6.64
CA LEU A 39 -19.02 10.83 7.03
C LEU A 39 -19.32 10.99 8.53
N ASP A 40 -18.32 10.93 9.41
CA ASP A 40 -18.54 11.19 10.83
C ASP A 40 -19.12 12.58 11.10
N ARG A 41 -18.72 13.59 10.32
CA ARG A 41 -19.23 14.95 10.46
C ARG A 41 -20.64 15.11 9.90
N VAL A 42 -21.06 14.24 8.98
CA VAL A 42 -22.46 14.17 8.55
C VAL A 42 -23.30 13.62 9.71
N ASP A 43 -22.79 12.65 10.46
CA ASP A 43 -23.47 12.06 11.61
C ASP A 43 -23.42 12.95 12.88
N ASP A 44 -22.27 13.57 13.15
CA ASP A 44 -22.05 14.54 14.22
C ASP A 44 -21.34 15.81 13.69
N PRO A 45 -22.10 16.85 13.30
CA PRO A 45 -21.55 18.09 12.76
C PRO A 45 -20.60 18.84 13.70
N THR A 46 -20.63 18.54 15.01
CA THR A 46 -19.78 19.20 16.00
C THR A 46 -18.38 18.60 16.10
N LYS A 47 -18.18 17.36 15.61
CA LYS A 47 -16.89 16.66 15.64
C LYS A 47 -15.85 17.45 14.83
N PRO A 48 -14.67 17.80 15.36
CA PRO A 48 -13.64 18.52 14.61
C PRO A 48 -12.98 17.62 13.56
N PHE A 49 -12.39 18.21 12.52
CA PHE A 49 -11.54 17.48 11.58
C PHE A 49 -10.16 17.25 12.20
N ASP A 50 -9.74 15.99 12.29
CA ASP A 50 -8.47 15.56 12.84
C ASP A 50 -7.39 15.53 11.75
N TRP A 51 -6.60 16.60 11.71
CA TRP A 51 -5.45 16.72 10.81
C TRP A 51 -4.33 15.73 11.15
N GLY A 52 -4.17 15.38 12.42
CA GLY A 52 -3.14 14.43 12.87
C GLY A 52 -3.43 13.04 12.33
N GLU A 53 -4.68 12.58 12.47
CA GLU A 53 -5.13 11.30 11.91
C GLU A 53 -4.99 11.28 10.38
N LEU A 54 -5.31 12.38 9.69
CA LEU A 54 -5.12 12.50 8.25
C LEU A 54 -3.67 12.27 7.84
N PHE A 55 -2.71 12.95 8.48
CA PHE A 55 -1.29 12.80 8.15
C PHE A 55 -0.80 11.37 8.45
N VAL A 56 -1.18 10.81 9.60
CA VAL A 56 -0.80 9.45 9.97
C VAL A 56 -1.34 8.43 8.97
N CYS A 57 -2.64 8.49 8.65
CA CYS A 57 -3.26 7.58 7.70
C CYS A 57 -2.66 7.73 6.29
N SER A 58 -2.38 8.95 5.84
CA SER A 58 -1.76 9.21 4.54
C SER A 58 -0.37 8.57 4.48
N ILE A 59 0.50 8.84 5.45
CA ILE A 59 1.86 8.28 5.51
C ILE A 59 1.83 6.76 5.61
N ALA A 60 0.95 6.21 6.45
CA ALA A 60 0.79 4.78 6.62
C ALA A 60 0.36 4.10 5.31
N ALA A 61 -0.62 4.66 4.60
CA ALA A 61 -1.05 4.15 3.30
C ALA A 61 0.08 4.24 2.25
N GLY A 62 0.85 5.32 2.24
CA GLY A 62 2.04 5.46 1.39
C GLY A 62 3.09 4.39 1.66
N ALA A 63 3.38 4.10 2.94
CA ALA A 63 4.30 3.03 3.32
C ALA A 63 3.76 1.65 2.94
N ALA A 64 2.46 1.40 3.14
CA ALA A 64 1.81 0.14 2.76
C ALA A 64 1.77 -0.07 1.24
N ALA A 65 1.67 1.01 0.46
CA ALA A 65 1.77 0.92 -1.00
C ALA A 65 3.17 0.51 -1.48
N LEU A 66 4.22 0.70 -0.70
CA LEU A 66 5.57 0.19 -1.04
C LEU A 66 5.79 -1.26 -0.59
N LEU A 67 4.89 -1.80 0.25
CA LEU A 67 5.09 -3.07 0.91
C LEU A 67 5.23 -4.25 -0.05
N PRO A 68 4.45 -4.36 -1.15
CA PRO A 68 4.61 -5.46 -2.11
C PRO A 68 6.04 -5.54 -2.67
N ASP A 69 6.57 -4.43 -3.18
CA ASP A 69 7.91 -4.36 -3.76
C ASP A 69 9.03 -4.59 -2.71
N ILE A 70 8.79 -4.29 -1.43
CA ILE A 70 9.76 -4.55 -0.35
C ILE A 70 9.79 -6.05 0.00
N LEU A 71 8.62 -6.69 0.01
CA LEU A 71 8.47 -8.11 0.36
C LEU A 71 8.86 -9.03 -0.81
N GLU A 72 8.58 -8.61 -2.04
CA GLU A 72 8.90 -9.30 -3.29
C GLU A 72 9.67 -8.39 -4.26
N PRO A 73 10.96 -8.11 -3.96
CA PRO A 73 11.79 -7.29 -4.81
C PRO A 73 11.94 -7.85 -6.23
N ALA A 74 12.05 -6.95 -7.21
CA ALA A 74 12.19 -7.29 -8.62
C ALA A 74 13.62 -7.76 -8.97
N ASP A 75 13.99 -8.96 -8.51
CA ASP A 75 15.32 -9.55 -8.72
C ASP A 75 15.41 -10.43 -9.98
N GLY A 76 14.33 -10.54 -10.76
CA GLY A 76 14.26 -11.27 -12.03
C GLY A 76 12.85 -11.25 -12.64
N PRO A 77 12.65 -11.85 -13.83
CA PRO A 77 11.40 -11.75 -14.59
C PRO A 77 10.18 -12.39 -13.90
N ASP A 78 10.38 -13.42 -13.09
CA ASP A 78 9.28 -14.24 -12.52
C ASP A 78 9.13 -14.08 -10.99
N HIS A 79 9.77 -13.08 -10.36
CA HIS A 79 9.84 -13.01 -8.88
C HIS A 79 8.68 -12.28 -8.20
N ARG A 80 7.77 -11.65 -8.95
CA ARG A 80 6.57 -11.00 -8.40
C ARG A 80 5.40 -11.99 -8.46
N LYS A 81 5.07 -12.61 -7.34
CA LYS A 81 4.04 -13.66 -7.29
C LYS A 81 3.02 -13.30 -6.22
N PHE A 82 3.25 -13.72 -4.99
CA PHE A 82 2.22 -13.71 -3.98
C PHE A 82 1.82 -12.30 -3.56
N PHE A 83 2.78 -11.43 -3.20
CA PHE A 83 2.45 -10.07 -2.74
C PHE A 83 1.96 -9.15 -3.86
N HIS A 84 2.13 -9.54 -5.12
CA HIS A 84 1.57 -8.85 -6.28
C HIS A 84 0.34 -9.54 -6.87
N SER A 85 -0.28 -10.47 -6.13
CA SER A 85 -1.41 -11.27 -6.61
C SER A 85 -2.79 -10.72 -6.23
N LEU A 86 -3.81 -11.13 -6.99
CA LEU A 86 -5.21 -10.94 -6.63
C LEU A 86 -5.58 -11.64 -5.32
N THR A 87 -4.95 -12.77 -5.00
CA THR A 87 -5.21 -13.48 -3.74
C THR A 87 -4.75 -12.66 -2.53
N ALA A 88 -3.55 -12.08 -2.58
CA ALA A 88 -3.08 -11.20 -1.51
C ALA A 88 -3.93 -9.93 -1.40
N ALA A 89 -4.32 -9.34 -2.53
CA ALA A 89 -5.26 -8.22 -2.54
C ALA A 89 -6.60 -8.57 -1.88
N GLY A 90 -7.16 -9.74 -2.19
CA GLY A 90 -8.38 -10.26 -1.56
C GLY A 90 -8.23 -10.46 -0.05
N LEU A 91 -7.10 -10.99 0.40
CA LEU A 91 -6.81 -11.17 1.83
C LEU A 91 -6.72 -9.83 2.56
N VAL A 92 -6.03 -8.85 1.98
CA VAL A 92 -5.93 -7.49 2.54
C VAL A 92 -7.30 -6.82 2.60
N ALA A 93 -8.10 -6.92 1.53
CA ALA A 93 -9.47 -6.41 1.50
C ALA A 93 -10.35 -7.07 2.58
N HIS A 94 -10.20 -8.37 2.79
CA HIS A 94 -10.91 -9.10 3.84
C HIS A 94 -10.47 -8.64 5.24
N ALA A 95 -9.17 -8.48 5.48
CA ALA A 95 -8.62 -8.03 6.75
C ALA A 95 -9.13 -6.65 7.15
N MET A 96 -9.22 -5.71 6.21
CA MET A 96 -9.73 -4.35 6.48
C MET A 96 -11.26 -4.22 6.42
N SER A 97 -12.01 -5.30 6.18
CA SER A 97 -13.48 -5.25 5.99
C SER A 97 -14.27 -4.92 7.27
N GLY A 98 -13.62 -4.85 8.43
CA GLY A 98 -14.25 -4.62 9.72
C GLY A 98 -14.89 -5.86 10.36
N LYS A 99 -14.94 -7.00 9.66
CA LYS A 99 -15.57 -8.24 10.17
C LYS A 99 -14.83 -8.92 11.32
N HIS A 100 -13.58 -8.54 11.56
CA HIS A 100 -12.69 -9.15 12.55
C HIS A 100 -12.12 -8.13 13.54
N THR A 101 -12.70 -6.94 13.60
CA THR A 101 -12.16 -5.79 14.34
C THR A 101 -13.01 -5.38 15.53
N ASP A 102 -13.86 -6.26 16.05
CA ASP A 102 -14.81 -5.97 17.15
C ASP A 102 -14.11 -5.44 18.42
N ASN A 103 -12.84 -5.81 18.62
CA ASN A 103 -12.04 -5.39 19.78
C ASN A 103 -11.07 -4.25 19.48
N TYR A 104 -11.12 -3.66 18.28
CA TYR A 104 -10.18 -2.62 17.86
C TYR A 104 -10.78 -1.25 18.16
N SER A 105 -9.92 -0.29 18.52
CA SER A 105 -10.36 1.10 18.65
C SER A 105 -10.69 1.68 17.28
N GLU A 106 -11.58 2.66 17.25
CA GLU A 106 -11.99 3.34 16.02
C GLU A 106 -10.79 3.91 15.22
N PRO A 107 -9.79 4.59 15.84
CA PRO A 107 -8.58 5.01 15.11
C PRO A 107 -7.77 3.84 14.56
N ALA A 108 -7.72 2.69 15.25
CA ALA A 108 -7.03 1.51 14.76
C ALA A 108 -7.72 0.91 13.53
N CYS A 109 -9.07 0.89 13.50
CA CYS A 109 -9.84 0.46 12.35
C CYS A 109 -9.60 1.38 11.14
N ARG A 110 -9.56 2.70 11.35
CA ARG A 110 -9.28 3.68 10.29
C ARG A 110 -7.86 3.55 9.74
N LEU A 111 -6.89 3.36 10.62
CA LEU A 111 -5.51 3.11 10.23
C LEU A 111 -5.38 1.81 9.44
N LEU A 112 -6.06 0.74 9.86
CA LEU A 112 -6.11 -0.53 9.13
C LEU A 112 -6.71 -0.35 7.73
N ALA A 113 -7.79 0.41 7.61
CA ALA A 113 -8.39 0.75 6.31
C ALA A 113 -7.41 1.54 5.43
N ALA A 114 -6.70 2.53 5.98
CA ALA A 114 -5.70 3.30 5.25
C ALA A 114 -4.53 2.42 4.76
N LEU A 115 -3.99 1.57 5.62
CA LEU A 115 -2.95 0.60 5.27
C LEU A 115 -3.41 -0.34 4.15
N GLY A 116 -4.59 -0.94 4.30
CA GLY A 116 -5.13 -1.88 3.32
C GLY A 116 -5.41 -1.21 1.98
N MET A 117 -6.02 -0.03 1.97
CA MET A 117 -6.26 0.73 0.73
C MET A 117 -4.97 1.21 0.08
N GLY A 118 -3.94 1.55 0.86
CA GLY A 118 -2.60 1.84 0.37
C GLY A 118 -2.01 0.64 -0.38
N TYR A 119 -2.03 -0.55 0.22
CA TYR A 119 -1.62 -1.79 -0.43
C TYR A 119 -2.42 -2.06 -1.71
N LEU A 120 -3.75 -1.96 -1.67
CA LEU A 120 -4.59 -2.19 -2.85
C LEU A 120 -4.31 -1.19 -3.98
N SER A 121 -3.89 0.05 -3.65
CA SER A 121 -3.50 1.03 -4.66
C SER A 121 -2.26 0.60 -5.43
N HIS A 122 -1.31 -0.09 -4.79
CA HIS A 122 -0.16 -0.68 -5.45
C HIS A 122 -0.62 -1.71 -6.48
N ILE A 123 -1.45 -2.67 -6.07
CA ILE A 123 -1.97 -3.72 -6.94
C ILE A 123 -2.79 -3.14 -8.10
N ALA A 124 -3.62 -2.13 -7.83
CA ALA A 124 -4.39 -1.45 -8.85
C ALA A 124 -3.50 -0.77 -9.91
N LEU A 125 -2.37 -0.20 -9.51
CA LEU A 125 -1.38 0.33 -10.46
C LEU A 125 -0.70 -0.79 -11.24
N ASP A 126 -0.34 -1.90 -10.60
CA ASP A 126 0.29 -3.03 -11.27
C ASP A 126 -0.62 -3.67 -12.34
N CYS A 127 -1.94 -3.71 -12.10
CA CYS A 127 -2.94 -4.10 -13.11
C CYS A 127 -2.90 -3.27 -14.39
N THR A 128 -2.41 -2.02 -14.32
CA THR A 128 -2.31 -1.13 -15.49
C THR A 128 -0.99 -1.28 -16.23
N THR A 129 -0.07 -2.11 -15.73
CA THR A 129 1.19 -2.39 -16.40
C THR A 129 1.03 -3.54 -17.41
N PRO A 130 1.84 -3.60 -18.49
CA PRO A 130 1.78 -4.69 -19.46
C PRO A 130 2.03 -6.08 -18.87
N ALA A 131 2.77 -6.18 -17.77
CA ALA A 131 3.01 -7.44 -17.07
C ALA A 131 1.75 -7.94 -16.35
N ALA A 132 0.85 -7.03 -15.97
CA ALA A 132 -0.34 -7.28 -15.17
C ALA A 132 -0.03 -8.06 -13.87
N ILE A 133 -1.08 -8.42 -13.13
CA ILE A 133 -0.97 -9.24 -11.91
C ILE A 133 -1.51 -10.64 -12.17
N ASP A 134 -0.95 -11.64 -11.49
CA ASP A 134 -1.44 -13.01 -11.52
C ASP A 134 -2.47 -13.27 -10.41
N LEU A 135 -3.15 -14.42 -10.48
CA LEU A 135 -4.06 -14.86 -9.45
C LEU A 135 -3.32 -15.21 -8.14
N VAL A 136 -2.13 -15.82 -8.24
CA VAL A 136 -1.26 -16.24 -7.11
C VAL A 136 0.21 -16.09 -7.47
#